data_AF-A0A963SQW5-F1
#
_entry.id   AF-A0A963SQW5-F1
#
_cell.length_a   1.000
_cell.length_b   1.000
_cell.length_c   1.000
_cell.angle_alpha   90.00
_cell.angle_beta   90.00
_cell.angle_gamma   90.00
#
_symmetry.space_group_name_H-M   'P 1'
#
loop_
_entity.id
_entity.type
_entity.pdbx_description
1 polymer ?
#
loop_
_entity_poly.entity_id
_entity_poly.type
_entity_poly.pdbx_seq_one_letter_code
_entity_poly.pdbx_strand_id
1 'polypeptide(L)'
;MSYYINLFILVSMMLIFSSCETPVSMKTCARLKDSDAYLPCAARAGDQEAQYQLGLKEYNSGNTKEAIKWLDRAAIVRYASAPIITKNEFNNSTIILSEKTGIVRLGHVGAQILLAEIYQKGLGVKPVPAKAERYLKMNENITMN
;
A
#
# COMPACT_ATOMS: atom_id res chain seq x y z
N MET A 1 -44.16 29.81 -6.78
CA MET A 1 -42.70 30.02 -6.55
C MET A 1 -42.00 28.82 -5.91
N SER A 2 -42.62 28.12 -4.94
CA SER A 2 -41.96 27.04 -4.17
C SER A 2 -41.58 25.77 -4.96
N TYR A 3 -42.26 25.46 -6.06
CA TYR A 3 -41.96 24.28 -6.89
C TYR A 3 -40.64 24.41 -7.66
N TYR A 4 -40.32 25.61 -8.16
CA TYR A 4 -39.05 25.88 -8.85
C TYR A 4 -37.85 25.82 -7.90
N ILE A 5 -38.03 26.22 -6.64
CA ILE A 5 -36.99 26.14 -5.61
C ILE A 5 -36.70 24.66 -5.26
N ASN A 6 -37.73 23.83 -5.08
CA ASN A 6 -37.55 22.40 -4.79
C ASN A 6 -36.97 21.62 -5.98
N LEU A 7 -37.35 21.97 -7.22
CA LEU A 7 -36.80 21.37 -8.43
C LEU A 7 -35.32 21.75 -8.64
N PHE A 8 -34.92 22.96 -8.27
CA PHE A 8 -33.53 23.43 -8.37
C PHE A 8 -32.62 22.76 -7.33
N ILE A 9 -33.12 22.52 -6.11
CA ILE A 9 -32.40 21.81 -5.05
C ILE A 9 -32.15 20.34 -5.46
N LEU A 10 -33.14 19.65 -6.02
CA LEU A 10 -33.00 18.26 -6.49
C LEU A 10 -32.00 18.13 -7.66
N VAL A 11 -31.99 19.07 -8.60
CA VAL A 11 -31.04 19.09 -9.72
C VAL A 11 -29.61 19.40 -9.24
N SER A 12 -29.44 20.30 -8.26
CA SER A 12 -28.12 20.58 -7.66
C SER A 12 -27.55 19.38 -6.88
N MET A 13 -28.39 18.57 -6.26
CA MET A 13 -27.98 17.41 -5.46
C MET A 13 -27.53 16.23 -6.34
N MET A 14 -28.02 16.14 -7.59
CA MET A 14 -27.55 15.16 -8.59
C MET A 14 -26.18 15.51 -9.20
N LEU A 15 -25.84 16.80 -9.29
CA LEU A 15 -24.58 17.26 -9.89
C LEU A 15 -23.36 17.14 -8.95
N ILE A 16 -23.57 16.80 -7.68
CA ILE A 16 -22.50 16.59 -6.69
C ILE A 16 -21.99 15.13 -6.69
N PHE A 17 -22.69 14.19 -7.35
CA PHE A 17 -22.27 12.78 -7.44
C PHE A 17 -21.42 12.45 -8.69
N SER A 18 -21.09 13.43 -9.53
CA SER A 18 -20.34 13.19 -10.78
C SER A 18 -18.83 12.97 -10.61
N SER A 19 -18.31 12.97 -9.39
CA SER A 19 -16.99 12.40 -9.10
C SER A 19 -17.14 10.96 -8.59
N CYS A 20 -17.84 10.12 -9.35
CA CYS A 20 -17.64 8.68 -9.24
C CYS A 20 -16.27 8.36 -9.88
N GLU A 21 -15.19 8.70 -9.18
CA GLU A 21 -13.94 7.98 -9.36
C GLU A 21 -14.25 6.56 -8.94
N THR A 22 -14.66 5.72 -9.89
CA THR A 22 -14.88 4.30 -9.62
C THR A 22 -13.61 3.78 -8.94
N PRO A 23 -13.67 3.28 -7.70
CA PRO A 23 -12.48 2.90 -6.97
C PRO A 23 -11.71 1.89 -7.80
N VAL A 24 -10.41 2.15 -8.02
CA VAL A 24 -9.55 1.28 -8.82
C VAL A 24 -9.54 -0.11 -8.20
N SER A 25 -10.19 -1.05 -8.88
CA SER A 25 -10.22 -2.45 -8.47
C SER A 25 -9.02 -3.19 -9.05
N MET A 26 -8.49 -4.15 -8.29
CA MET A 26 -7.45 -5.07 -8.78
C MET A 26 -7.85 -5.77 -10.09
N LYS A 27 -9.15 -6.05 -10.29
CA LYS A 27 -9.67 -6.66 -11.52
C LYS A 27 -9.42 -5.80 -12.76
N THR A 28 -9.46 -4.48 -12.60
CA THR A 28 -9.19 -3.52 -13.68
C THR A 28 -7.69 -3.42 -13.94
N CYS A 29 -6.86 -3.46 -12.89
CA CYS A 29 -5.40 -3.44 -13.01
C CYS A 29 -4.81 -4.71 -13.63
N ALA A 30 -5.46 -5.87 -13.45
CA ALA A 30 -5.00 -7.14 -14.02
C ALA A 30 -4.89 -7.11 -15.56
N ARG A 31 -5.65 -6.23 -16.23
CA ARG A 31 -5.57 -6.02 -17.69
C ARG A 31 -4.28 -5.32 -18.13
N LEU A 32 -3.54 -4.72 -17.20
CA LEU A 32 -2.33 -3.95 -17.45
C LEU A 32 -1.06 -4.73 -17.11
N LYS A 33 -1.14 -6.04 -16.80
CA LYS A 33 -0.06 -6.84 -16.20
C LYS A 33 1.32 -6.68 -16.88
N ASP A 34 1.35 -6.51 -18.20
CA ASP A 34 2.58 -6.39 -18.99
C ASP A 34 2.95 -4.94 -19.35
N SER A 35 2.32 -3.96 -18.69
CA SER A 35 2.53 -2.53 -18.89
C SER A 35 3.12 -1.88 -17.64
N ASP A 36 3.93 -0.83 -17.84
CA ASP A 36 4.44 0.05 -16.79
C ASP A 36 3.32 0.68 -15.94
N ALA A 37 2.09 0.69 -16.45
CA ALA A 37 0.91 1.16 -15.73
C ALA A 37 0.38 0.17 -14.66
N TYR A 38 0.81 -1.10 -14.68
CA TYR A 38 0.36 -2.11 -13.72
C TYR A 38 0.69 -1.71 -12.28
N LEU A 39 1.97 -1.41 -12.03
CA LEU A 39 2.48 -1.12 -10.70
C LEU A 39 1.75 0.08 -10.03
N PRO A 40 1.63 1.26 -10.66
CA PRO A 40 0.89 2.37 -10.07
C PRO A 40 -0.62 2.12 -10.01
N CYS A 41 -1.19 1.25 -10.85
CA CYS A 41 -2.59 0.83 -10.75
C CYS A 41 -2.81 -0.05 -9.52
N ALA A 42 -2.03 -1.13 -9.38
CA ALA A 42 -2.12 -2.08 -8.27
C ALA A 42 -1.85 -1.40 -6.92
N ALA A 43 -0.88 -0.48 -6.86
CA ALA A 43 -0.60 0.28 -5.65
C ALA A 43 -1.79 1.16 -5.21
N ARG A 44 -2.49 1.78 -6.18
CA ARG A 44 -3.73 2.55 -5.93
C ARG A 44 -4.91 1.65 -5.57
N ALA A 45 -4.96 0.44 -6.12
CA ALA A 45 -5.95 -0.58 -5.78
C ALA A 45 -5.75 -1.18 -4.38
N GLY A 46 -4.69 -0.79 -3.67
CA GLY A 46 -4.41 -1.26 -2.32
C GLY A 46 -3.52 -2.49 -2.24
N ASP A 47 -2.90 -2.93 -3.34
CA ASP A 47 -1.97 -4.05 -3.28
C ASP A 47 -0.71 -3.69 -2.50
N GLN A 48 -0.46 -4.37 -1.39
CA GLN A 48 0.65 -4.02 -0.49
C GLN A 48 2.02 -4.27 -1.11
N GLU A 49 2.15 -5.25 -2.00
CA GLU A 49 3.40 -5.50 -2.72
C GLU A 49 3.67 -4.37 -3.71
N ALA A 50 2.67 -4.01 -4.52
CA ALA A 50 2.79 -2.88 -5.44
C ALA A 50 3.07 -1.55 -4.71
N GLN A 51 2.47 -1.33 -3.55
CA GLN A 51 2.75 -0.17 -2.70
C GLN A 51 4.21 -0.17 -2.22
N TYR A 52 4.74 -1.31 -1.79
CA TYR A 52 6.13 -1.44 -1.40
C TYR A 52 7.09 -1.19 -2.57
N GLN A 53 6.87 -1.85 -3.71
CA GLN A 53 7.71 -1.71 -4.90
C GLN A 53 7.71 -0.27 -5.43
N LEU A 54 6.55 0.41 -5.40
CA LEU A 54 6.47 1.82 -5.76
C LEU A 54 7.21 2.70 -4.75
N GLY A 55 7.09 2.40 -3.45
CA GLY A 55 7.86 3.07 -2.41
C GLY A 55 9.38 2.91 -2.57
N LEU A 56 9.84 1.71 -2.92
CA LEU A 56 11.24 1.42 -3.19
C LEU A 56 11.75 2.16 -4.43
N LYS A 57 10.94 2.23 -5.50
CA LYS A 57 11.27 3.00 -6.71
C LYS A 57 11.45 4.49 -6.39
N GLU A 58 10.53 5.07 -5.63
CA GLU A 58 10.63 6.47 -5.21
C GLU A 58 11.82 6.70 -4.29
N TYR A 59 12.11 5.77 -3.39
CA TYR A 59 13.26 5.84 -2.48
C TYR A 59 14.58 5.83 -3.26
N ASN A 60 14.73 4.91 -4.21
CA ASN A 60 15.92 4.81 -5.06
C ASN A 60 16.08 6.02 -5.99
N SER A 61 14.97 6.70 -6.32
CA SER A 61 14.97 7.94 -7.10
C SER A 61 15.26 9.19 -6.25
N GLY A 62 15.49 9.04 -4.93
CA GLY A 62 15.73 10.14 -3.99
C GLY A 62 14.47 10.87 -3.53
N ASN A 63 13.27 10.43 -3.95
CA ASN A 63 11.98 11.00 -3.58
C ASN A 63 11.49 10.43 -2.24
N THR A 64 12.29 10.56 -1.18
CA THR A 64 12.03 9.86 0.09
C THR A 64 10.68 10.22 0.71
N LYS A 65 10.18 11.44 0.50
CA LYS A 65 8.85 11.85 0.98
C LYS A 65 7.73 11.03 0.33
N GLU A 66 7.81 10.76 -0.97
CA GLU A 66 6.82 9.96 -1.68
C GLU A 66 7.00 8.48 -1.37
N ALA A 67 8.25 8.03 -1.23
CA ALA A 67 8.57 6.69 -0.75
C ALA A 67 7.87 6.39 0.59
N ILE A 68 8.02 7.27 1.59
CA ILE A 68 7.39 7.10 2.91
C ILE A 68 5.88 6.95 2.77
N LYS A 69 5.19 7.72 1.92
CA LYS A 69 3.73 7.60 1.74
C LYS A 69 3.32 6.24 1.19
N TRP A 70 4.08 5.69 0.26
CA TRP A 70 3.79 4.37 -0.33
C TRP A 70 4.12 3.25 0.66
N LEU A 71 5.28 3.35 1.31
CA LEU A 71 5.70 2.41 2.33
C LEU A 71 4.76 2.40 3.54
N ASP A 72 4.28 3.56 4.01
CA ASP A 72 3.32 3.63 5.12
C ASP A 72 2.02 2.87 4.80
N ARG A 73 1.55 2.97 3.55
CA ARG A 73 0.37 2.23 3.09
C ARG A 73 0.61 0.73 2.99
N ALA A 74 1.80 0.35 2.54
CA ALA A 74 2.23 -1.05 2.47
C ALA A 74 2.38 -1.66 3.87
N ALA A 75 2.94 -0.91 4.82
CA ALA A 75 3.29 -1.36 6.18
C ALA A 75 2.08 -1.71 7.08
N ILE A 76 0.87 -1.31 6.73
CA ILE A 76 -0.34 -1.61 7.51
C ILE A 76 -0.60 -3.12 7.47
N VAL A 77 -0.58 -3.83 8.61
CA VAL A 77 -1.00 -5.24 8.65
C VAL A 77 -2.48 -5.33 8.26
N ARG A 78 -2.77 -6.08 7.19
CA ARG A 78 -4.14 -6.36 6.75
C ARG A 78 -4.38 -7.84 6.93
N TYR A 79 -5.28 -8.21 7.83
CA TYR A 79 -5.67 -9.59 8.06
C TYR A 79 -6.37 -10.13 6.79
N ALA A 80 -5.60 -10.80 5.95
CA ALA A 80 -6.16 -11.68 4.94
C ALA A 80 -6.60 -12.97 5.64
N SER A 81 -7.82 -13.41 5.39
CA SER A 81 -8.35 -14.66 5.91
C SER A 81 -7.68 -15.87 5.22
N ALA A 82 -6.51 -16.34 5.73
CA ALA A 82 -5.99 -17.73 5.69
C ALA A 82 -4.45 -17.81 5.96
N PRO A 83 -3.92 -18.84 6.67
CA PRO A 83 -2.48 -19.03 6.92
C PRO A 83 -1.84 -20.22 6.17
N ILE A 84 -0.51 -20.19 5.94
CA ILE A 84 0.54 -21.23 6.22
C ILE A 84 1.90 -20.86 5.54
N ILE A 85 3.00 -21.16 6.24
CA ILE A 85 4.41 -20.81 5.99
C ILE A 85 5.16 -21.88 5.18
N THR A 86 6.00 -21.50 4.19
CA THR A 86 7.14 -22.33 3.74
C THR A 86 8.39 -21.49 3.39
N LYS A 87 9.57 -22.00 3.74
CA LYS A 87 10.89 -21.40 3.57
C LYS A 87 11.39 -21.58 2.12
N ASN A 88 12.00 -20.56 1.51
CA ASN A 88 12.63 -20.70 0.18
C ASN A 88 14.08 -20.17 0.14
N GLU A 89 14.90 -20.79 -0.70
CA GLU A 89 16.37 -20.75 -0.73
C GLU A 89 16.99 -19.61 -1.58
N PHE A 90 16.24 -18.56 -1.94
CA PHE A 90 16.73 -17.58 -2.94
C PHE A 90 17.32 -16.28 -2.39
N ASN A 91 17.19 -16.01 -1.09
CA ASN A 91 17.85 -14.93 -0.36
C ASN A 91 17.21 -14.95 1.02
N ASN A 92 17.95 -15.21 2.10
CA ASN A 92 17.55 -15.22 3.53
C ASN A 92 16.40 -14.25 3.93
N SER A 93 15.19 -14.50 3.45
CA SER A 93 14.00 -13.67 3.58
C SER A 93 12.80 -14.59 3.55
N THR A 94 12.01 -14.52 4.61
CA THR A 94 10.90 -15.44 4.87
C THR A 94 9.70 -15.03 4.03
N ILE A 95 9.35 -15.87 3.05
CA ILE A 95 8.20 -15.74 2.16
C ILE A 95 6.99 -16.43 2.84
N ILE A 96 5.84 -15.77 2.99
CA ILE A 96 4.60 -16.36 3.53
C ILE A 96 3.53 -16.43 2.43
N LEU A 97 3.10 -17.64 2.04
CA LEU A 97 2.23 -17.91 0.89
C LEU A 97 0.73 -17.64 1.20
N SER A 98 -0.04 -17.24 0.18
CA SER A 98 -1.51 -17.23 0.20
C SER A 98 -2.08 -18.11 -0.91
N GLU A 99 -3.00 -19.00 -0.54
CA GLU A 99 -3.56 -20.10 -1.33
C GLU A 99 -4.32 -19.66 -2.61
N LYS A 100 -4.76 -18.40 -2.70
CA LYS A 100 -5.71 -17.98 -3.76
C LYS A 100 -5.08 -17.35 -5.00
N THR A 101 -3.83 -16.89 -4.93
CA THR A 101 -3.23 -16.07 -6.02
C THR A 101 -1.78 -16.42 -6.36
N GLY A 102 -1.11 -17.31 -5.63
CA GLY A 102 0.28 -17.72 -5.93
C GLY A 102 1.31 -16.59 -5.82
N ILE A 103 0.95 -15.44 -5.24
CA ILE A 103 1.81 -14.26 -5.06
C ILE A 103 1.84 -13.89 -3.58
N VAL A 104 3.03 -13.86 -3.01
CA VAL A 104 3.31 -13.59 -1.60
C VAL A 104 3.43 -12.09 -1.37
N ARG A 105 2.71 -11.55 -0.38
CA ARG A 105 2.77 -10.13 0.00
C ARG A 105 3.84 -9.91 1.08
N LEU A 106 5.09 -9.77 0.64
CA LEU A 106 6.24 -9.37 1.46
C LEU A 106 6.33 -7.85 1.66
N GLY A 107 5.60 -7.09 0.85
CA GLY A 107 5.68 -5.64 0.82
C GLY A 107 5.41 -4.96 2.15
N HIS A 108 4.57 -5.53 3.03
CA HIS A 108 4.31 -4.89 4.32
C HIS A 108 5.47 -5.02 5.31
N VAL A 109 6.13 -6.19 5.39
CA VAL A 109 7.31 -6.41 6.25
C VAL A 109 8.48 -5.61 5.70
N GLY A 110 8.72 -5.70 4.38
CA GLY A 110 9.77 -4.92 3.71
C GLY A 110 9.57 -3.42 3.90
N ALA A 111 8.33 -2.93 3.82
CA ALA A 111 8.02 -1.54 4.09
C ALA A 111 8.26 -1.14 5.55
N GLN A 112 7.89 -1.98 6.53
CA GLN A 112 8.14 -1.70 7.95
C GLN A 112 9.65 -1.60 8.25
N ILE A 113 10.46 -2.51 7.70
CA ILE A 113 11.93 -2.47 7.86
C ILE A 113 12.50 -1.19 7.22
N LEU A 114 12.11 -0.90 5.97
CA LEU A 114 12.63 0.26 5.26
C LEU A 114 12.19 1.58 5.93
N LEU A 115 10.96 1.67 6.44
CA LEU A 115 10.52 2.81 7.22
C LEU A 115 11.31 2.97 8.52
N ALA A 116 11.59 1.87 9.21
CA ALA A 116 12.43 1.90 10.40
C ALA A 116 13.82 2.46 10.09
N GLU A 117 14.45 1.98 9.02
CA GLU A 117 15.75 2.48 8.57
C GLU A 117 15.72 3.97 8.20
N ILE A 118 14.71 4.39 7.43
CA ILE A 118 14.52 5.80 7.04
C ILE A 118 14.42 6.70 8.28
N TYR A 119 13.60 6.32 9.27
CA TYR A 119 13.41 7.12 10.48
C TYR A 119 14.59 7.02 11.46
N GLN A 120 15.33 5.92 11.48
CA GLN A 120 16.51 5.77 12.35
C GLN A 120 17.69 6.59 11.82
N LYS A 121 17.97 6.51 10.51
CA LYS A 121 19.09 7.19 9.86
C LYS A 121 18.76 8.63 9.42
N GLY A 122 17.49 9.00 9.39
CA GLY A 122 17.04 10.31 8.92
C GLY A 122 17.23 10.51 7.42
N LEU A 123 16.94 9.49 6.62
CA LEU A 123 17.13 9.53 5.17
C LEU A 123 16.02 10.37 4.55
N GLY A 124 16.32 11.60 4.13
CA GLY A 124 15.35 12.52 3.54
C GLY A 124 14.28 13.06 4.51
N VAL A 125 14.37 12.72 5.80
CA VAL A 125 13.52 13.23 6.89
C VAL A 125 14.37 13.42 8.14
N LYS A 126 13.93 14.25 9.09
CA LYS A 126 14.61 14.31 10.40
C LYS A 126 14.54 12.92 11.08
N PRO A 127 15.63 12.43 11.68
CA PRO A 127 15.59 11.18 12.44
C PRO A 127 14.49 11.21 13.51
N VAL A 128 13.68 10.15 13.57
CA VAL A 128 12.64 9.94 14.58
C VAL A 128 12.74 8.51 15.12
N PRO A 129 13.65 8.25 16.08
CA PRO A 129 13.90 6.90 16.60
C PRO A 129 12.63 6.20 17.13
N ALA A 130 11.72 6.95 17.76
CA ALA A 130 10.45 6.43 18.27
C ALA A 130 9.55 5.85 17.15
N LYS A 131 9.57 6.44 15.95
CA LYS A 131 8.83 5.88 14.81
C LYS A 131 9.51 4.62 14.28
N ALA A 132 10.83 4.61 14.23
CA ALA A 132 11.58 3.43 13.80
C ALA A 132 11.31 2.23 14.71
N GLU A 133 11.39 2.43 16.03
CA GLU A 133 11.08 1.40 17.02
C GLU A 133 9.64 0.89 16.89
N ARG A 134 8.68 1.77 16.61
CA ARG A 134 7.29 1.37 16.39
C ARG A 134 7.15 0.41 15.19
N TYR A 135 7.78 0.69 14.05
CA TYR A 135 7.72 -0.21 12.89
C TYR A 135 8.47 -1.53 13.14
N LEU A 136 9.56 -1.52 13.89
CA LEU A 136 10.27 -2.74 14.28
C LEU A 136 9.41 -3.64 15.18
N LYS A 137 8.73 -3.06 16.19
CA LYS A 137 7.79 -3.80 17.05
C LYS A 137 6.62 -4.40 16.27
N MET A 138 6.16 -3.73 15.22
CA MET A 138 5.11 -4.27 14.34
C MET A 138 5.58 -5.54 13.61
N ASN A 139 6.85 -5.60 13.18
CA ASN A 139 7.41 -6.79 12.53
C ASN A 139 7.57 -7.98 13.50
N GLU A 140 8.02 -7.72 14.73
CA GLU A 140 8.23 -8.77 15.75
C GLU A 140 6.95 -9.54 16.06
N ASN A 141 5.81 -8.82 16.14
CA ASN A 141 4.50 -9.43 16.39
C ASN A 141 4.00 -10.31 15.23
N ILE A 142 4.53 -10.14 14.02
CA ILE A 142 4.16 -10.93 12.83
C ILE A 142 4.93 -12.26 12.82
N THR A 143 6.15 -12.28 13.37
CA THR A 143 6.98 -13.49 13.42
C THR A 143 6.64 -14.46 14.56
N MET A 144 5.84 -14.02 15.54
CA MET A 144 5.48 -14.80 16.73
C MET A 144 4.10 -15.46 16.68
N ASN A 145 3.40 -15.39 15.56
CA ASN A 145 2.02 -15.88 15.38
C ASN A 145 1.94 -16.85 14.19
#